data_AF-A0A0S8GSG0-F1
#
_entry.id   AF-A0A0S8GSG0-F1
#
_cell.length_a   1.000
_cell.length_b   1.000
_cell.length_c   1.000
_cell.angle_alpha   90.00
_cell.angle_beta   90.00
_cell.angle_gamma   90.00
#
_symmetry.space_group_name_H-M   'P 1'
#
loop_
_entity.id
_entity.type
_entity.pdbx_description
1 polymer ?
#
loop_
_entity_poly.entity_id
_entity_poly.type
_entity_poly.pdbx_seq_one_letter_code
_entity_poly.pdbx_strand_id
1 'polypeptide(L)'
;TGDYHDGFGNKMTVHAVSNPVKTGREPTNLYDRATGFGIVRFNRTTRDITIECWPRLPQLFKENNGQYPGWPVKFNQLDNYSRRAVEFLPTFVIHGLDDPVFQIIDESNDEIVYTLRIKGNQFRPQVFKKGGYTVKFGEPGTDKMKIYENVSSMPPENERIVEYTFSLTP
;
A
#
# COMPACT_ATOMS: atom_id res chain seq x y z
N THR A 1 -6.37 0.91 12.79
CA THR A 1 -5.39 1.10 13.89
C THR A 1 -4.91 2.54 13.85
N GLY A 2 -4.14 2.99 14.83
CA GLY A 2 -3.63 4.37 14.86
C GLY A 2 -3.87 5.02 16.22
N ASP A 3 -2.83 5.69 16.72
CA ASP A 3 -2.80 6.34 18.04
C ASP A 3 -3.33 7.79 17.99
N TYR A 4 -3.48 8.33 16.78
CA TYR A 4 -3.89 9.71 16.52
C TYR A 4 -5.05 9.77 15.52
N HIS A 5 -5.65 10.95 15.37
CA HIS A 5 -6.67 11.22 14.35
C HIS A 5 -6.21 12.37 13.44
N ASP A 6 -6.48 12.26 12.14
CA ASP A 6 -6.33 13.39 11.21
C ASP A 6 -7.50 14.39 11.32
N GLY A 7 -7.47 15.45 10.49
CA GLY A 7 -8.52 16.47 10.46
C GLY A 7 -9.89 15.98 9.97
N PHE A 8 -9.97 14.77 9.42
CA PHE A 8 -11.20 14.12 8.97
C PHE A 8 -11.68 13.04 9.95
N GLY A 9 -10.98 12.83 11.07
CA GLY A 9 -11.29 11.80 12.05
C GLY A 9 -10.81 10.40 11.66
N ASN A 10 -9.96 10.25 10.64
CA ASN A 10 -9.34 8.96 10.34
C ASN A 10 -8.24 8.67 11.37
N LYS A 11 -8.15 7.42 11.81
CA LYS A 11 -7.05 6.99 12.69
C LYS A 11 -5.74 6.91 11.92
N MET A 12 -4.68 7.48 12.49
CA MET A 12 -3.35 7.57 11.91
C MET A 12 -2.27 7.10 12.89
N THR A 13 -1.20 6.52 12.35
CA THR A 13 0.05 6.23 13.09
C THR A 13 1.14 7.15 12.56
N VAL A 14 1.80 7.89 13.46
CA VAL A 14 2.92 8.76 13.10
C VAL A 14 4.22 7.96 13.21
N HIS A 15 4.85 7.67 12.06
CA HIS A 15 6.13 6.94 12.03
C HIS A 15 7.34 7.83 12.31
N ALA A 16 7.33 9.06 11.79
CA ALA A 16 8.39 10.04 11.99
C ALA A 16 7.84 11.46 11.81
N VAL A 17 8.45 12.43 12.48
CA VAL A 17 8.11 13.85 12.36
C VAL A 17 9.38 14.69 12.47
N SER A 18 9.49 15.73 11.65
CA SER A 18 10.55 16.73 11.75
C SER A 18 9.93 18.08 12.13
N ASN A 19 9.93 18.38 13.43
CA ASN A 19 9.38 19.62 13.96
C ASN A 19 10.43 20.74 13.96
N PRO A 20 10.00 22.01 13.93
CA PRO A 20 10.87 23.15 14.18
C PRO A 20 11.68 22.99 15.47
N VAL A 21 12.96 23.37 15.44
CA VAL A 21 13.88 23.31 16.58
C VAL A 21 14.68 24.60 16.66
N LYS A 22 15.01 25.07 17.87
CA LYS A 22 15.91 26.21 18.04
C LYS A 22 17.35 25.77 17.75
N THR A 23 17.89 26.17 16.60
CA THR A 23 19.25 25.80 16.19
C THR A 23 20.31 26.78 16.68
N GLY A 24 19.91 27.99 17.06
CA GLY A 24 20.81 29.08 17.44
C GLY A 24 21.51 29.75 16.26
N ARG A 25 21.03 29.53 15.02
CA ARG A 25 21.59 30.10 13.80
C ARG A 25 20.69 31.18 13.20
N GLU A 26 21.28 32.24 12.68
CA GLU A 26 20.56 33.33 12.00
C GLU A 26 20.64 33.23 10.47
N PRO A 27 19.53 33.46 9.73
CA PRO A 27 18.24 33.89 10.26
C PRO A 27 17.39 32.71 10.76
N THR A 28 16.78 32.87 11.94
CA THR A 28 15.96 31.80 12.58
C THR A 28 14.86 31.25 11.66
N ASN A 29 14.25 32.10 10.83
CA ASN A 29 13.24 31.67 9.86
C ASN A 29 13.74 30.62 8.86
N LEU A 30 15.05 30.58 8.60
CA LEU A 30 15.68 29.63 7.70
C LEU A 30 16.13 28.35 8.42
N TYR A 31 16.71 28.50 9.61
CA TYR A 31 17.37 27.38 10.29
C TYR A 31 16.47 26.64 11.30
N ASP A 32 15.47 27.30 11.88
CA ASP A 32 14.70 26.73 12.98
C ASP A 32 13.42 26.03 12.53
N ARG A 33 13.00 26.19 11.28
CA ARG A 33 11.70 25.72 10.77
C ARG A 33 11.72 24.32 10.13
N ALA A 34 12.75 23.52 10.43
CA ALA A 34 12.96 22.21 9.79
C ALA A 34 12.86 22.30 8.25
N THR A 35 13.57 23.27 7.67
CA THR A 35 13.47 23.59 6.24
C THR A 35 14.15 22.54 5.37
N GLY A 36 13.52 22.17 4.25
CA GLY A 36 13.99 21.05 3.45
C GLY A 36 13.04 20.63 2.34
N PHE A 37 13.16 19.38 1.93
CA PHE A 37 12.30 18.76 0.91
C PHE A 37 12.06 17.28 1.22
N GLY A 38 10.92 16.77 0.77
CA GLY A 38 10.61 15.35 0.83
C GLY A 38 10.81 14.68 -0.53
N ILE A 39 11.20 13.40 -0.53
CA ILE A 39 11.19 12.56 -1.73
C ILE A 39 10.42 11.29 -1.42
N VAL A 40 9.47 10.92 -2.28
CA VAL A 40 8.82 9.60 -2.23
C VAL A 40 9.32 8.77 -3.40
N ARG A 41 9.93 7.62 -3.11
CA ARG A 41 10.42 6.68 -4.12
C ARG A 41 9.57 5.43 -4.14
N PHE A 42 9.07 5.10 -5.33
CA PHE A 42 8.30 3.88 -5.58
C PHE A 42 9.19 2.89 -6.34
N ASN A 43 9.55 1.77 -5.70
CA ASN A 43 10.18 0.67 -6.41
C ASN A 43 9.11 -0.20 -7.04
N ARG A 44 8.94 -0.10 -8.37
CA ARG A 44 7.91 -0.86 -9.11
C ARG A 44 8.14 -2.37 -9.09
N THR A 45 9.38 -2.80 -8.89
CA THR A 45 9.75 -4.22 -8.86
C THR A 45 9.52 -4.84 -7.49
N THR A 46 9.87 -4.18 -6.39
CA THR A 46 9.66 -4.71 -5.03
C THR A 46 8.34 -4.26 -4.40
N ARG A 47 7.70 -3.23 -4.97
CA ARG A 47 6.54 -2.52 -4.41
C ARG A 47 6.84 -1.86 -3.06
N ASP A 48 8.12 -1.62 -2.79
CA ASP A 48 8.56 -0.84 -1.65
C ASP A 48 8.36 0.66 -1.93
N ILE A 49 7.92 1.36 -0.90
CA ILE A 49 7.74 2.79 -0.85
C ILE A 49 8.73 3.32 0.18
N THR A 50 9.63 4.18 -0.26
CA THR A 50 10.57 4.88 0.62
C THR A 50 10.19 6.34 0.65
N ILE A 51 9.88 6.86 1.83
CA ILE A 51 9.65 8.28 2.05
C ILE A 51 10.89 8.85 2.75
N GLU A 52 11.44 9.90 2.16
CA GLU A 52 12.65 10.57 2.60
C GLU A 52 12.32 12.00 3.04
N CYS A 53 13.04 12.50 4.04
CA CYS A 53 12.91 13.88 4.50
C CYS A 53 14.28 14.50 4.70
N TRP A 54 14.63 15.42 3.80
CA TRP A 54 15.95 16.00 3.68
C TRP A 54 15.97 17.43 4.20
N PRO A 55 16.97 17.84 5.00
CA PRO A 55 17.20 19.25 5.27
C PRO A 55 17.66 19.97 4.00
N ARG A 56 17.53 21.30 3.97
CA ARG A 56 17.94 22.13 2.82
C ARG A 56 19.40 21.92 2.39
N LEU A 57 20.30 21.71 3.35
CA LEU A 57 21.73 21.48 3.12
C LEU A 57 22.13 20.15 3.80
N PRO A 58 21.90 19.00 3.12
CA PRO A 58 22.18 17.71 3.70
C PRO A 58 23.68 17.45 3.83
N GLN A 59 24.08 16.94 4.99
CA GLN A 59 25.45 16.53 5.25
C GLN A 59 25.56 15.02 5.03
N LEU A 60 25.95 14.63 3.82
CA LEU A 60 25.91 13.23 3.36
C LEU A 60 26.78 12.27 4.18
N PHE A 61 27.76 12.78 4.94
CA PHE A 61 28.65 11.98 5.80
C PHE A 61 28.09 11.74 7.22
N LYS A 62 26.90 12.25 7.53
CA LYS A 62 26.21 11.98 8.81
C LYS A 62 25.36 10.71 8.72
N GLU A 63 24.97 10.19 9.89
CA GLU A 63 23.96 9.14 10.01
C GLU A 63 22.71 9.44 9.17
N ASN A 64 22.05 8.39 8.67
CA ASN A 64 20.92 8.47 7.73
C ASN A 64 21.22 9.32 6.47
N ASN A 65 22.49 9.38 6.06
CA ASN A 65 22.98 10.19 4.94
C ASN A 65 22.64 11.68 5.07
N GLY A 66 22.41 12.18 6.29
CA GLY A 66 22.06 13.57 6.54
C GLY A 66 20.57 13.91 6.38
N GLN A 67 19.67 12.92 6.36
CA GLN A 67 18.23 13.12 6.52
C GLN A 67 17.85 13.51 7.96
N TYR A 68 16.61 13.96 8.15
CA TYR A 68 16.09 14.20 9.50
C TYR A 68 16.01 12.90 10.32
N PRO A 69 16.11 12.98 11.66
CA PRO A 69 15.95 11.80 12.52
C PRO A 69 14.63 11.06 12.27
N GLY A 70 14.70 9.72 12.25
CA GLY A 70 13.55 8.86 11.93
C GLY A 70 13.29 8.66 10.43
N TRP A 71 14.06 9.31 9.55
CA TRP A 71 13.99 9.15 8.10
C TRP A 71 15.22 8.42 7.55
N PRO A 72 15.09 7.67 6.43
CA PRO A 72 13.86 7.45 5.66
C PRO A 72 12.93 6.43 6.31
N VAL A 73 11.62 6.56 6.05
CA VAL A 73 10.62 5.55 6.42
C VAL A 73 10.37 4.67 5.19
N LYS A 74 10.45 3.35 5.38
CA LYS A 74 10.25 2.36 4.31
C LYS A 74 9.13 1.39 4.68
N PHE A 75 8.20 1.16 3.77
CA PHE A 75 7.16 0.15 3.89
C PHE A 75 6.86 -0.47 2.52
N ASN A 76 6.35 -1.68 2.49
CA ASN A 76 5.83 -2.32 1.29
C ASN A 76 4.36 -1.90 1.07
N GLN A 77 3.89 -1.87 -0.18
CA GLN A 77 2.48 -1.55 -0.47
C GLN A 77 1.49 -2.44 0.32
N LEU A 78 1.86 -3.70 0.60
CA LEU A 78 1.04 -4.64 1.35
C LEU A 78 0.91 -4.30 2.84
N ASP A 79 1.83 -3.51 3.39
CA ASP A 79 1.79 -3.08 4.79
C ASP A 79 0.56 -2.21 5.09
N ASN A 80 -0.02 -1.55 4.06
CA ASN A 80 -1.29 -0.82 4.16
C ASN A 80 -2.49 -1.74 4.47
N TYR A 81 -2.34 -3.04 4.25
CA TYR A 81 -3.37 -4.06 4.47
C TYR A 81 -2.95 -5.08 5.54
N SER A 82 -2.01 -4.71 6.42
CA SER A 82 -1.42 -5.55 7.48
C SER A 82 -2.36 -5.96 8.63
N ARG A 83 -3.68 -5.80 8.46
CA ARG A 83 -4.66 -6.42 9.37
C ARG A 83 -4.45 -7.94 9.35
N ARG A 84 -4.53 -8.60 10.51
CA ARG A 84 -4.40 -10.06 10.57
C ARG A 84 -5.51 -10.69 9.72
N ALA A 85 -5.12 -11.47 8.71
CA ALA A 85 -6.07 -12.24 7.91
C ALA A 85 -6.85 -13.20 8.82
N VAL A 86 -8.17 -13.23 8.66
CA VAL A 86 -9.04 -14.21 9.32
C VAL A 86 -9.20 -15.43 8.41
N GLU A 87 -9.43 -15.18 7.11
CA GLU A 87 -9.57 -16.20 6.06
C GLU A 87 -8.96 -15.66 4.75
N PHE A 88 -8.94 -16.49 3.73
CA PHE A 88 -8.45 -16.16 2.40
C PHE A 88 -9.52 -16.44 1.35
N LEU A 89 -9.40 -15.80 0.19
CA LEU A 89 -10.15 -16.20 -1.01
C LEU A 89 -9.33 -17.25 -1.78
N PRO A 90 -9.92 -17.90 -2.82
CA PRO A 90 -9.16 -18.74 -3.72
C PRO A 90 -7.94 -18.02 -4.29
N THR A 91 -6.91 -18.78 -4.63
CA THR A 91 -5.76 -18.29 -5.37
C THR A 91 -6.18 -18.05 -6.82
N PHE A 92 -6.11 -16.81 -7.27
CA PHE A 92 -6.37 -16.44 -8.65
C PHE A 92 -5.06 -16.51 -9.45
N VAL A 93 -5.06 -17.25 -10.55
CA VAL A 93 -3.96 -17.33 -11.51
C VAL A 93 -4.45 -16.74 -12.82
N ILE A 94 -3.82 -15.64 -13.23
CA ILE A 94 -4.22 -14.83 -14.38
C ILE A 94 -3.26 -15.07 -15.54
N HIS A 95 -3.80 -15.20 -16.74
CA HIS A 95 -3.03 -15.29 -17.98
C HIS A 95 -3.44 -14.18 -18.94
N GLY A 96 -2.52 -13.74 -19.80
CA GLY A 96 -2.77 -12.70 -20.81
C GLY A 96 -2.80 -11.26 -20.26
N LEU A 97 -2.42 -11.07 -18.99
CA LEU A 97 -2.27 -9.76 -18.37
C LEU A 97 -1.19 -9.79 -17.27
N ASP A 98 -0.25 -8.86 -17.33
CA ASP A 98 0.80 -8.69 -16.32
C ASP A 98 0.36 -7.75 -15.21
N ASP A 99 0.74 -8.05 -13.96
CA ASP A 99 0.48 -7.22 -12.78
C ASP A 99 -0.96 -6.66 -12.71
N PRO A 100 -2.02 -7.49 -12.77
CA PRO A 100 -3.40 -7.01 -12.74
C PRO A 100 -3.74 -6.27 -11.44
N VAL A 101 -4.72 -5.37 -11.51
CA VAL A 101 -5.34 -4.75 -10.33
C VAL A 101 -6.45 -5.66 -9.84
N PHE A 102 -6.42 -5.99 -8.55
CA PHE A 102 -7.49 -6.67 -7.83
C PHE A 102 -8.24 -5.67 -6.93
N GLN A 103 -9.56 -5.75 -6.90
CA GLN A 103 -10.42 -5.06 -5.96
C GLN A 103 -11.33 -6.09 -5.30
N ILE A 104 -11.27 -6.13 -3.96
CA ILE A 104 -12.04 -7.04 -3.13
C ILE A 104 -13.17 -6.25 -2.47
N ILE A 105 -14.40 -6.72 -2.65
CA ILE A 105 -15.60 -6.08 -2.14
C ILE A 105 -16.30 -7.07 -1.22
N ASP A 106 -16.67 -6.61 -0.04
CA ASP A 106 -17.42 -7.37 0.95
C ASP A 106 -18.91 -7.31 0.63
N GLU A 107 -19.52 -8.45 0.31
CA GLU A 107 -20.91 -8.47 -0.18
C GLU A 107 -21.93 -8.20 0.91
N SER A 108 -21.54 -8.27 2.19
CA SER A 108 -22.47 -8.02 3.30
C SER A 108 -22.80 -6.54 3.51
N ASN A 109 -21.95 -5.63 3.02
CA ASN A 109 -22.11 -4.19 3.17
C ASN A 109 -21.72 -3.39 1.92
N ASP A 110 -21.34 -4.06 0.83
CA ASP A 110 -20.88 -3.48 -0.44
C ASP A 110 -19.65 -2.55 -0.29
N GLU A 111 -18.86 -2.75 0.78
CA GLU A 111 -17.65 -1.96 1.02
C GLU A 111 -16.43 -2.57 0.33
N ILE A 112 -15.59 -1.71 -0.25
CA ILE A 112 -14.29 -2.11 -0.76
C ILE A 112 -13.38 -2.45 0.43
N VAL A 113 -12.96 -3.70 0.51
CA VAL A 113 -11.98 -4.15 1.52
C VAL A 113 -10.60 -3.58 1.18
N TYR A 114 -10.20 -3.70 -0.09
CA TYR A 114 -9.02 -3.06 -0.65
C TYR A 114 -8.97 -3.14 -2.19
N THR A 115 -8.13 -2.28 -2.77
CA THR A 115 -7.71 -2.34 -4.18
C THR A 115 -6.19 -2.37 -4.25
N LEU A 116 -5.63 -3.30 -5.03
CA LEU A 116 -4.20 -3.59 -5.07
C LEU A 116 -3.76 -3.99 -6.48
N ARG A 117 -2.71 -3.34 -7.00
CA ARG A 117 -1.97 -3.87 -8.16
C ARG A 117 -0.97 -4.91 -7.68
N ILE A 118 -1.13 -6.16 -8.10
CA ILE A 118 -0.26 -7.25 -7.68
C ILE A 118 1.07 -7.21 -8.45
N LYS A 119 2.03 -8.01 -8.00
CA LYS A 119 3.25 -8.31 -8.75
C LYS A 119 3.15 -9.74 -9.26
N GLY A 120 3.38 -9.94 -10.56
CA GLY A 120 3.16 -11.20 -11.24
C GLY A 120 1.68 -11.39 -11.56
N ASN A 121 1.30 -12.65 -11.71
CA ASN A 121 -0.01 -13.05 -12.22
C ASN A 121 -0.77 -13.99 -11.30
N GLN A 122 -0.25 -14.22 -10.09
CA GLN A 122 -0.88 -15.06 -9.06
C GLN A 122 -1.13 -14.24 -7.81
N PHE A 123 -2.34 -14.33 -7.26
CA PHE A 123 -2.69 -13.65 -6.03
C PHE A 123 -3.72 -14.42 -5.22
N ARG A 124 -3.46 -14.57 -3.92
CA ARG A 124 -4.40 -15.13 -2.96
C ARG A 124 -4.86 -14.00 -2.03
N PRO A 125 -6.05 -13.42 -2.26
CA PRO A 125 -6.57 -12.34 -1.43
C PRO A 125 -6.74 -12.78 0.02
N GLN A 126 -6.27 -11.95 0.96
CA GLN A 126 -6.57 -12.14 2.39
C GLN A 126 -7.81 -11.33 2.76
N VAL A 127 -8.64 -11.86 3.64
CA VAL A 127 -9.83 -11.16 4.12
C VAL A 127 -9.91 -11.16 5.64
N PHE A 128 -10.55 -10.14 6.19
CA PHE A 128 -10.48 -9.83 7.63
C PHE A 128 -11.72 -10.28 8.39
N LYS A 129 -12.64 -10.98 7.72
CA LYS A 129 -13.79 -11.65 8.30
C LYS A 129 -14.24 -12.80 7.38
N LYS A 130 -15.07 -13.69 7.92
CA LYS A 130 -15.69 -14.78 7.16
C LYS A 130 -16.86 -14.23 6.33
N GLY A 131 -17.03 -14.67 5.09
CA GLY A 131 -18.16 -14.22 4.27
C GLY A 131 -18.03 -14.49 2.77
N GLY A 132 -18.97 -13.91 2.03
CA GLY A 132 -18.96 -13.84 0.56
C GLY A 132 -18.35 -12.52 0.10
N TYR A 133 -17.61 -12.59 -1.01
CA TYR A 133 -16.88 -11.47 -1.58
C TYR A 133 -17.05 -11.42 -3.09
N THR A 134 -17.09 -10.20 -3.61
CA THR A 134 -16.93 -9.94 -5.04
C THR A 134 -15.45 -9.60 -5.30
N VAL A 135 -14.85 -10.33 -6.24
CA VAL A 135 -13.47 -10.10 -6.70
C VAL A 135 -13.52 -9.52 -8.10
N LYS A 136 -13.08 -8.27 -8.24
CA LYS A 136 -12.87 -7.62 -9.54
C LYS A 136 -11.38 -7.65 -9.85
N PHE A 137 -10.99 -8.06 -11.04
CA PHE A 137 -9.59 -7.98 -11.44
C PHE A 137 -9.39 -7.68 -12.93
N GLY A 138 -8.28 -7.05 -13.27
CA GLY A 138 -7.97 -6.69 -14.66
C GLY A 138 -7.07 -5.45 -14.78
N GLU A 139 -7.16 -4.78 -15.92
CA GLU A 139 -6.46 -3.51 -16.18
C GLU A 139 -7.46 -2.34 -16.17
N PRO A 140 -7.44 -1.48 -15.15
CA PRO A 140 -8.35 -0.35 -15.04
C PRO A 140 -8.29 0.58 -16.25
N GLY A 141 -9.45 1.08 -16.69
CA GLY A 141 -9.55 1.96 -17.86
C GLY A 141 -9.52 1.23 -19.20
N THR A 142 -9.53 -0.12 -19.19
CA THR A 142 -9.66 -0.96 -20.39
C THR A 142 -10.91 -1.83 -20.31
N ASP A 143 -11.21 -2.55 -21.40
CA ASP A 143 -12.22 -3.61 -21.45
C ASP A 143 -11.78 -4.91 -20.77
N LYS A 144 -10.49 -5.03 -20.43
CA LYS A 144 -9.90 -6.19 -19.75
C LYS A 144 -10.17 -6.15 -18.25
N MET A 145 -11.44 -6.24 -17.87
CA MET A 145 -11.89 -6.37 -16.50
C MET A 145 -12.77 -7.60 -16.34
N LYS A 146 -12.59 -8.32 -15.23
CA LYS A 146 -13.38 -9.49 -14.88
C LYS A 146 -13.93 -9.37 -13.47
N ILE A 147 -15.14 -9.88 -13.27
CA ILE A 147 -15.84 -9.89 -11.99
C ILE A 147 -16.19 -11.34 -11.66
N TYR A 148 -15.89 -11.74 -10.42
CA TYR A 148 -16.33 -12.98 -9.80
C TYR A 148 -17.11 -12.62 -8.54
N GLU A 149 -18.41 -12.93 -8.53
CA GLU A 149 -19.31 -12.70 -7.39
C GLU A 149 -19.45 -13.98 -6.55
N ASN A 150 -19.95 -13.83 -5.33
CA ASN A 150 -20.23 -14.92 -4.40
C ASN A 150 -19.00 -15.79 -4.10
N VAL A 151 -17.81 -15.18 -4.05
CA VAL A 151 -16.56 -15.88 -3.73
C VAL A 151 -16.49 -16.07 -2.21
N SER A 152 -16.72 -17.29 -1.75
CA SER A 152 -16.63 -17.62 -0.33
C SER A 152 -15.19 -17.59 0.18
N SER A 153 -15.00 -16.98 1.35
CA SER A 153 -13.75 -17.10 2.09
C SER A 153 -13.55 -18.52 2.63
N MET A 154 -12.29 -18.89 2.83
CA MET A 154 -11.88 -20.19 3.32
C MET A 154 -10.71 -20.09 4.30
N PRO A 155 -10.59 -21.05 5.22
CA PRO A 155 -9.45 -21.11 6.13
C PRO A 155 -8.10 -21.14 5.39
N PRO A 156 -7.01 -20.65 6.02
CA PRO A 156 -5.68 -20.61 5.40
C PRO A 156 -5.19 -21.95 4.85
N GLU A 157 -5.53 -23.05 5.52
CA GLU A 157 -5.20 -24.44 5.16
C GLU A 157 -5.92 -24.94 3.90
N ASN A 158 -7.05 -24.34 3.53
CA ASN A 158 -7.80 -24.73 2.34
C ASN A 158 -7.29 -23.97 1.14
N GLU A 159 -6.88 -24.70 0.11
CA GLU A 159 -6.44 -24.11 -1.15
C GLU A 159 -7.39 -24.47 -2.29
N ARG A 160 -7.86 -23.44 -2.98
CA ARG A 160 -8.62 -23.54 -4.22
C ARG A 160 -7.99 -22.61 -5.23
N ILE A 161 -7.83 -23.07 -6.46
CA ILE A 161 -7.29 -22.28 -7.55
C ILE A 161 -8.41 -21.89 -8.50
N VAL A 162 -8.40 -20.64 -8.95
CA VAL A 162 -9.25 -20.11 -10.02
C VAL A 162 -8.33 -19.57 -11.10
N GLU A 163 -8.37 -20.19 -12.27
CA GLU A 163 -7.61 -19.72 -13.44
C GLU A 163 -8.49 -18.86 -14.33
N TYR A 164 -7.91 -17.79 -14.88
CA TYR A 164 -8.58 -16.95 -15.86
C TYR A 164 -7.60 -16.43 -16.91
N THR A 165 -7.97 -16.54 -18.18
CA THR A 165 -7.18 -16.06 -19.31
C THR A 165 -7.87 -14.88 -19.97
N PHE A 166 -7.23 -13.71 -19.96
CA PHE A 166 -7.61 -12.63 -20.84
C PHE A 166 -7.19 -12.97 -22.27
N SER A 167 -8.12 -12.86 -23.21
CA SER A 167 -7.79 -12.98 -24.62
C SER A 167 -6.81 -11.87 -25.01
N LEU A 168 -5.71 -12.27 -25.66
CA LEU A 168 -4.86 -11.34 -26.39
C LEU A 168 -5.67 -10.88 -27.60
N THR A 169 -6.26 -9.68 -27.53
CA THR A 169 -6.79 -9.05 -28.74
C THR A 169 -5.62 -8.85 -29.72
N PRO A 170 -5.76 -9.24 -31.01
CA PRO A 170 -4.71 -9.07 -32.02
C PRO A 170 -4.25 -7.63 -32.19
#